data_AF-A0A2N3L9V9-F1
#
_entry.id   AF-A0A2N3L9V9-F1
#
_cell.length_a   1.000
_cell.length_b   1.000
_cell.length_c   1.000
_cell.angle_alpha   90.00
_cell.angle_beta   90.00
_cell.angle_gamma   90.00
#
_symmetry.space_group_name_H-M   'P 1'
#
loop_
_entity.id
_entity.type
_entity.pdbx_description
1 polymer ?
#
loop_
_entity_poly.entity_id
_entity_poly.type
_entity_poly.pdbx_seq_one_letter_code
_entity_poly.pdbx_strand_id
1 'polypeptide(L)'
;MGRVKEEYRSLAGPEKAAILMLALGEEHATKMFSMMDDEEIKEISQTMSSLGTIGSNIVERLFVEFADQLSSTGSLVGSFDTTERLLSKVLSEDRVNGIMEEIRGPAGRTMWDKLNNVNEAVLANYLKNEYPQTVGVVLSKLKPGHSAAVLSLLPENFSMEVIMRMLRMEAVQKEVLDNIEKTLRTEFMSNLARGSRGDNHELMADIFNSLDRQSQDRFLTALEERNRDSAEKIKALMFTFEDLARLDNNGVQTLLRQVEKDKLALALKGSTDQMRDLFFKNMSERAGKMMREDMDAQGPVRLSDVEESQMMIVQLAKELAAQGQIVISEGGGEDEMVY
;
A
#
# COMPACT_ATOMS: atom_id res chain seq x y z
N MET A 1 -32.23 15.00 -59.80
CA MET A 1 -30.85 15.51 -59.98
C MET A 1 -30.45 16.18 -58.67
N GLY A 2 -29.56 15.56 -57.90
CA GLY A 2 -29.07 16.12 -56.63
C GLY A 2 -28.26 17.38 -56.89
N ARG A 3 -28.42 18.37 -56.01
CA ARG A 3 -27.69 19.64 -56.05
C ARG A 3 -26.22 19.35 -55.72
N VAL A 4 -25.29 19.71 -56.60
CA VAL A 4 -23.85 19.65 -56.27
C VAL A 4 -23.60 20.70 -55.19
N LYS A 5 -23.33 20.25 -53.96
CA LYS A 5 -22.90 21.14 -52.87
C LYS A 5 -21.39 21.27 -52.92
N GLU A 6 -20.89 22.45 -53.28
CA GLU A 6 -19.45 22.71 -53.40
C GLU A 6 -18.82 23.25 -52.10
N GLU A 7 -19.63 23.72 -51.15
CA GLU A 7 -19.12 24.36 -49.92
C GLU A 7 -19.37 23.53 -48.66
N TYR A 8 -18.29 23.09 -48.03
CA TYR A 8 -18.29 22.34 -46.76
C TYR A 8 -19.10 23.01 -45.63
N ARG A 9 -19.10 24.36 -45.56
CA ARG A 9 -19.82 25.12 -44.52
C ARG A 9 -21.35 25.06 -44.66
N SER A 10 -21.86 24.58 -45.78
CA SER A 10 -23.29 24.45 -46.06
C SER A 10 -23.89 23.09 -45.66
N LEU A 11 -23.06 22.20 -45.09
CA LEU A 11 -23.48 20.86 -44.69
C LEU A 11 -24.10 20.85 -43.29
N ALA A 12 -25.32 20.34 -43.21
CA ALA A 12 -26.02 20.07 -41.95
C ALA A 12 -25.54 18.75 -41.30
N GLY A 13 -25.87 18.55 -40.02
CA GLY A 13 -25.49 17.35 -39.25
C GLY A 13 -25.82 16.02 -39.96
N PRO A 14 -27.07 15.80 -40.41
CA PRO A 14 -27.46 14.58 -41.13
C PRO A 14 -26.68 14.39 -42.43
N GLU A 15 -26.36 15.48 -43.14
CA GLU A 15 -25.58 15.44 -44.38
C GLU A 15 -24.14 15.03 -44.11
N LYS A 16 -23.53 15.58 -43.06
CA LYS A 16 -22.20 15.17 -42.60
C LYS A 16 -22.17 13.69 -42.20
N ALA A 17 -23.16 13.23 -41.43
CA ALA A 17 -23.27 11.83 -41.03
C ALA A 17 -23.42 10.88 -42.24
N ALA A 18 -24.29 11.25 -43.19
CA ALA A 18 -24.48 10.52 -44.43
C ALA A 18 -23.21 10.44 -45.30
N ILE A 19 -22.47 11.54 -45.43
CA ILE A 19 -21.18 11.58 -46.15
C ILE A 19 -20.15 10.67 -45.46
N LEU A 20 -20.07 10.72 -44.13
CA LEU A 20 -19.16 9.89 -43.35
C LEU A 20 -19.48 8.40 -43.53
N MET A 21 -20.76 8.02 -43.45
CA MET A 21 -21.21 6.65 -43.66
C MET A 21 -20.92 6.14 -45.07
N LEU A 22 -21.13 6.97 -46.10
CA LEU A 22 -20.78 6.62 -47.48
C LEU A 22 -19.26 6.44 -47.66
N ALA A 23 -18.45 7.28 -47.02
CA ALA A 23 -17.00 7.21 -47.12
C ALA A 23 -16.37 6.02 -46.38
N LEU A 24 -17.01 5.55 -45.31
CA LEU A 24 -16.59 4.36 -44.56
C LEU A 24 -16.86 3.04 -45.29
N GLY A 25 -17.70 3.06 -46.33
CA GLY A 25 -18.03 1.88 -47.12
C GLY A 25 -19.07 0.96 -46.46
N GLU A 26 -19.60 0.04 -47.27
CA GLU A 26 -20.76 -0.80 -46.93
C GLU A 26 -20.55 -1.65 -45.67
N GLU A 27 -19.37 -2.24 -45.49
CA GLU A 27 -19.07 -3.12 -44.35
C GLU A 27 -19.17 -2.39 -43.00
N HIS A 28 -18.69 -1.15 -42.93
CA HIS A 28 -18.66 -0.36 -41.71
C HIS A 28 -19.97 0.40 -41.49
N ALA A 29 -20.59 0.92 -42.57
CA ALA A 29 -21.88 1.59 -42.51
C ALA A 29 -22.99 0.66 -42.01
N THR A 30 -22.98 -0.62 -42.42
CA THR A 30 -23.98 -1.62 -41.99
C THR A 30 -23.96 -1.83 -40.47
N LYS A 31 -22.78 -1.84 -39.85
CA LYS A 31 -22.64 -1.95 -38.39
C LYS A 31 -23.21 -0.71 -37.69
N MET A 32 -23.02 0.48 -38.24
CA MET A 32 -23.58 1.71 -37.68
C MET A 32 -25.11 1.75 -37.81
N PHE A 33 -25.67 1.34 -38.95
CA PHE A 33 -27.12 1.22 -39.11
C PHE A 33 -27.76 0.26 -38.11
N SER A 34 -27.07 -0.83 -37.74
CA SER A 34 -27.58 -1.78 -36.75
C SER A 34 -27.70 -1.21 -35.32
N MET A 35 -27.12 -0.05 -35.05
CA MET A 35 -27.14 0.62 -33.75
C MET A 35 -28.10 1.82 -33.70
N MET A 36 -28.78 2.13 -34.81
CA MET A 36 -29.72 3.26 -34.95
C MET A 36 -31.16 2.77 -34.83
N ASP A 37 -32.07 3.66 -34.43
CA ASP A 37 -33.51 3.38 -34.49
C ASP A 37 -34.11 3.59 -35.89
N ASP A 38 -35.34 3.15 -36.10
CA ASP A 38 -36.01 3.21 -37.42
C ASP A 38 -36.17 4.66 -37.94
N GLU A 39 -36.27 5.66 -37.06
CA GLU A 39 -36.44 7.06 -37.44
C GLU A 39 -35.10 7.66 -37.89
N GLU A 40 -34.02 7.37 -37.16
CA GLU A 40 -32.64 7.72 -37.51
C GLU A 40 -32.20 7.07 -38.82
N ILE A 41 -32.47 5.76 -38.99
CA ILE A 41 -32.16 5.04 -40.24
C ILE A 41 -32.86 5.70 -41.42
N LYS A 42 -34.13 6.08 -41.25
CA LYS A 42 -34.92 6.72 -42.30
C LYS A 42 -34.37 8.10 -42.65
N GLU A 43 -34.04 8.92 -41.66
CA GLU A 43 -33.49 10.27 -41.86
C GLU A 43 -32.14 10.21 -42.60
N ILE A 44 -31.23 9.35 -42.15
CA ILE A 44 -29.91 9.21 -42.76
C ILE A 44 -30.01 8.61 -44.16
N SER A 45 -30.86 7.60 -44.37
CA SER A 45 -31.06 6.98 -45.70
C SER A 45 -31.64 7.96 -46.71
N GLN A 46 -32.62 8.79 -46.28
CA GLN A 46 -33.17 9.85 -47.12
C GLN A 46 -32.09 10.87 -47.49
N THR A 47 -31.29 11.28 -46.51
CA THR A 47 -30.20 12.22 -46.73
C THR A 47 -29.16 11.65 -47.72
N MET A 48 -28.69 10.42 -47.50
CA MET A 48 -27.76 9.71 -48.41
C MET A 48 -28.28 9.67 -49.85
N SER A 49 -29.56 9.37 -50.04
CA SER A 49 -30.18 9.31 -51.38
C SER A 49 -30.22 10.66 -52.11
N SER A 50 -30.16 11.77 -51.36
CA SER A 50 -30.33 13.14 -51.87
C SER A 50 -29.02 13.91 -52.09
N LEU A 51 -27.89 13.42 -51.57
CA LEU A 51 -26.60 14.14 -51.50
C LEU A 51 -25.94 14.40 -52.86
N GLY A 52 -26.21 13.59 -53.88
CA GLY A 52 -25.57 13.72 -55.20
C GLY A 52 -24.05 13.48 -55.16
N THR A 53 -23.33 14.07 -56.12
CA THR A 53 -21.86 13.93 -56.20
C THR A 53 -21.17 14.82 -55.18
N ILE A 54 -20.27 14.24 -54.38
CA ILE A 54 -19.52 14.93 -53.33
C ILE A 54 -18.05 15.04 -53.77
N GLY A 55 -17.46 16.23 -53.65
CA GLY A 55 -16.03 16.45 -53.93
C GLY A 55 -15.13 15.82 -52.87
N SER A 56 -13.98 15.29 -53.27
CA SER A 56 -13.00 14.68 -52.35
C SER A 56 -12.49 15.65 -51.28
N ASN A 57 -12.39 16.94 -51.62
CA ASN A 57 -12.03 18.03 -50.69
C ASN A 57 -13.03 18.20 -49.53
N ILE A 58 -14.32 17.97 -49.78
CA ILE A 58 -15.37 18.05 -48.75
C ILE A 58 -15.26 16.86 -47.80
N VAL A 59 -15.01 15.67 -48.35
CA VAL A 59 -14.81 14.43 -47.58
C VAL A 59 -13.58 14.56 -46.69
N GLU A 60 -12.43 14.97 -47.24
CA GLU A 60 -11.19 15.14 -46.47
C GLU A 60 -11.38 16.12 -45.30
N ARG A 61 -12.01 17.27 -45.55
CA ARG A 61 -12.28 18.28 -44.52
C ARG A 61 -13.22 17.76 -43.43
N LEU A 62 -14.19 16.91 -43.80
CA LEU A 62 -15.08 16.26 -42.85
C LEU A 62 -14.32 15.34 -41.90
N PHE A 63 -13.41 14.53 -42.43
CA PHE A 63 -12.60 13.62 -41.61
C PHE A 63 -11.64 14.36 -40.68
N VAL A 64 -11.06 15.48 -41.12
CA VAL A 64 -10.22 16.32 -40.25
C VAL A 64 -11.06 16.91 -39.11
N GLU A 65 -12.23 17.50 -39.39
CA GLU A 65 -13.12 18.02 -38.34
C GLU A 65 -13.56 16.91 -37.37
N PHE A 66 -13.89 15.73 -37.89
CA PHE A 66 -14.31 14.58 -37.08
C PHE A 66 -13.18 14.07 -36.18
N ALA A 67 -11.95 13.98 -36.71
CA ALA A 67 -10.77 13.59 -35.93
C ALA A 67 -10.41 14.65 -34.88
N ASP A 68 -10.52 15.94 -35.21
CA ASP A 68 -10.31 17.04 -34.26
C ASP A 68 -11.38 17.02 -33.16
N GLN A 69 -12.64 16.71 -33.48
CA GLN A 69 -13.71 16.55 -32.49
C GLN A 69 -13.54 15.31 -31.60
N LEU A 70 -13.07 14.20 -32.16
CA LEU A 70 -12.68 13.00 -31.40
C LEU A 70 -11.48 13.25 -30.48
N SER A 71 -10.54 14.10 -30.88
CA SER A 71 -9.37 14.45 -30.06
C SER A 71 -9.66 15.54 -29.02
N SER A 72 -10.64 16.41 -29.30
CA SER A 72 -11.06 17.50 -28.40
C SER A 72 -12.15 17.10 -27.40
N THR A 73 -12.74 15.91 -27.51
CA THR A 73 -13.67 15.34 -26.51
C THR A 73 -12.99 14.91 -25.19
N GLY A 74 -11.80 15.44 -24.92
CA GLY A 74 -11.03 15.19 -23.71
C GLY A 74 -10.41 13.80 -23.73
N SER A 75 -9.27 13.67 -23.04
CA SER A 75 -8.62 12.40 -22.74
C SER A 75 -9.62 11.25 -22.63
N LEU A 76 -9.51 10.25 -23.50
CA LEU A 76 -10.17 8.96 -23.33
C LEU A 76 -9.62 8.35 -22.03
N VAL A 77 -10.30 8.63 -20.92
CA VAL A 77 -9.98 8.01 -19.64
C VAL A 77 -10.54 6.59 -19.69
N GLY A 78 -9.64 5.62 -19.88
CA GLY A 78 -9.95 4.22 -19.66
C GLY A 78 -10.41 4.04 -18.22
N SER A 79 -11.70 3.76 -18.02
CA SER A 79 -12.28 3.50 -16.71
C SER A 79 -12.85 2.09 -16.68
N PHE A 80 -12.92 1.50 -15.48
CA PHE A 80 -13.47 0.16 -15.26
C PHE A 80 -14.88 0.03 -15.84
N ASP A 81 -15.74 1.03 -15.59
CA ASP A 81 -17.13 1.07 -16.07
C ASP A 81 -17.21 1.13 -17.60
N THR A 82 -16.34 1.94 -18.22
CA THR A 82 -16.26 2.03 -19.67
C THR A 82 -15.82 0.71 -20.29
N THR A 83 -14.85 0.02 -19.68
CA THR A 83 -14.35 -1.28 -20.14
C THR A 83 -15.38 -2.38 -19.96
N GLU A 84 -16.07 -2.44 -18.81
CA GLU A 84 -17.15 -3.40 -18.55
C GLU A 84 -18.28 -3.25 -19.57
N ARG A 85 -18.76 -2.01 -19.77
CA ARG A 85 -19.83 -1.71 -20.72
C ARG A 85 -19.47 -2.05 -22.16
N LEU A 86 -18.19 -1.94 -22.54
CA LEU A 86 -17.72 -2.35 -23.87
C LEU A 86 -17.65 -3.87 -24.00
N LEU A 87 -17.18 -4.58 -22.97
CA LEU A 87 -17.10 -6.05 -22.97
C LEU A 87 -18.48 -6.70 -22.96
N SER A 88 -19.46 -6.13 -22.23
CA SER A 88 -20.87 -6.58 -22.21
C SER A 88 -21.60 -6.47 -23.53
N LYS A 89 -21.07 -5.72 -24.50
CA LYS A 89 -21.62 -5.67 -25.86
C LYS A 89 -21.14 -6.80 -26.76
N VAL A 90 -20.12 -7.56 -26.35
CA VAL A 90 -19.44 -8.55 -27.20
C VAL A 90 -19.39 -9.94 -26.56
N LEU A 91 -19.42 -10.02 -25.24
CA LEU A 91 -19.29 -11.26 -24.47
C LEU A 91 -20.53 -11.50 -23.62
N SER A 92 -20.77 -12.76 -23.25
CA SER A 92 -21.83 -13.13 -22.30
C SER A 92 -21.53 -12.57 -20.90
N GLU A 93 -22.57 -12.29 -20.15
CA GLU A 93 -22.50 -11.67 -18.82
C GLU A 93 -21.53 -12.40 -17.87
N ASP A 94 -21.60 -13.73 -17.81
CA ASP A 94 -20.67 -14.56 -17.00
C ASP A 94 -19.20 -14.38 -17.38
N ARG A 95 -18.91 -14.20 -18.68
CA ARG A 95 -17.55 -14.09 -19.19
C ARG A 95 -17.01 -12.68 -18.99
N VAL A 96 -17.86 -11.67 -19.09
CA VAL A 96 -17.52 -10.29 -18.71
C VAL A 96 -17.21 -10.25 -17.22
N ASN A 97 -18.09 -10.78 -16.38
CA ASN A 97 -17.90 -10.81 -14.93
C ASN A 97 -16.59 -11.48 -14.55
N GLY A 98 -16.27 -12.64 -15.12
CA GLY A 98 -15.00 -13.32 -14.86
C GLY A 98 -13.77 -12.50 -15.28
N ILE A 99 -13.79 -11.88 -16.46
CA ILE A 99 -12.69 -11.03 -16.94
C ILE A 99 -12.55 -9.77 -16.09
N MET A 100 -13.66 -9.14 -15.74
CA MET A 100 -13.69 -7.94 -14.91
C MET A 100 -13.26 -8.24 -13.46
N GLU A 101 -13.57 -9.42 -12.93
CA GLU A 101 -13.06 -9.92 -11.64
C GLU A 101 -11.56 -10.24 -11.68
N GLU A 102 -11.07 -10.86 -12.75
CA GLU A 102 -9.65 -11.15 -12.94
C GLU A 102 -8.82 -9.85 -13.04
N ILE A 103 -9.34 -8.83 -13.74
CA ILE A 103 -8.75 -7.48 -13.82
C ILE A 103 -8.79 -6.76 -12.46
N ARG A 104 -9.82 -7.00 -11.62
CA ARG A 104 -9.86 -6.51 -10.22
C ARG A 104 -8.79 -7.14 -9.33
N GLY A 105 -8.20 -8.28 -9.74
CA GLY A 105 -7.30 -9.07 -8.92
C GLY A 105 -7.98 -9.61 -7.65
N PRO A 106 -7.23 -10.16 -6.67
CA PRO A 106 -7.78 -10.72 -5.42
C PRO A 106 -8.46 -9.70 -4.48
N ALA A 107 -8.83 -8.52 -4.98
CA ALA A 107 -9.22 -7.34 -4.22
C ALA A 107 -10.59 -6.79 -4.66
N GLY A 108 -11.62 -7.65 -4.62
CA GLY A 108 -13.04 -7.28 -4.73
C GLY A 108 -13.58 -6.39 -3.59
N ARG A 109 -12.75 -5.48 -3.06
CA ARG A 109 -13.08 -4.53 -1.99
C ARG A 109 -13.13 -3.13 -2.60
N THR A 110 -14.28 -2.46 -2.48
CA THR A 110 -14.44 -1.03 -2.81
C THR A 110 -13.40 -0.19 -2.08
N MET A 111 -13.17 1.05 -2.50
CA MET A 111 -12.24 1.93 -1.75
C MET A 111 -12.64 2.05 -0.27
N TRP A 112 -13.94 2.12 0.01
CA TRP A 112 -14.51 2.13 1.36
C TRP A 112 -14.23 0.83 2.12
N ASP A 113 -14.29 -0.32 1.45
CA ASP A 113 -13.88 -1.59 2.06
C ASP A 113 -12.38 -1.62 2.37
N LYS A 114 -11.54 -1.03 1.51
CA LYS A 114 -10.10 -0.92 1.81
C LYS A 114 -9.87 -0.06 3.04
N LEU A 115 -10.55 1.09 3.15
CA LEU A 115 -10.49 1.95 4.33
C LEU A 115 -10.94 1.24 5.61
N ASN A 116 -11.98 0.40 5.55
CA ASN A 116 -12.42 -0.42 6.68
C ASN A 116 -11.38 -1.46 7.17
N ASN A 117 -10.30 -1.67 6.43
CA ASN A 117 -9.20 -2.56 6.82
C ASN A 117 -7.92 -1.79 7.16
N VAL A 118 -7.93 -0.45 7.08
CA VAL A 118 -6.80 0.38 7.51
C VAL A 118 -6.83 0.48 9.03
N ASN A 119 -5.66 0.58 9.67
CA ASN A 119 -5.59 0.82 11.10
C ASN A 119 -6.27 2.15 11.48
N GLU A 120 -7.09 2.13 12.53
CA GLU A 120 -7.91 3.23 13.00
C GLU A 120 -7.08 4.48 13.37
N ALA A 121 -5.91 4.28 13.98
CA ALA A 121 -5.03 5.38 14.39
C ALA A 121 -4.39 6.07 13.19
N VAL A 122 -4.01 5.30 12.16
CA VAL A 122 -3.47 5.84 10.91
C VAL A 122 -4.54 6.66 10.18
N LEU A 123 -5.76 6.13 10.10
CA LEU A 123 -6.88 6.84 9.47
C LEU A 123 -7.27 8.09 10.27
N ALA A 124 -7.34 8.03 11.59
CA ALA A 124 -7.59 9.20 12.45
C ALA A 124 -6.51 10.28 12.29
N ASN A 125 -5.24 9.88 12.24
CA ASN A 125 -4.13 10.81 12.08
C ASN A 125 -4.14 11.54 10.73
N TYR A 126 -4.64 10.88 9.68
CA TYR A 126 -4.87 11.52 8.39
C TYR A 126 -6.07 12.48 8.45
N LEU A 127 -7.22 12.01 8.96
CA LEU A 127 -8.47 12.77 8.97
C LEU A 127 -8.48 13.97 9.92
N LYS A 128 -7.62 14.03 10.93
CA LYS A 128 -7.60 15.16 11.90
C LYS A 128 -7.28 16.52 11.27
N ASN A 129 -6.65 16.54 10.10
CA ASN A 129 -6.30 17.77 9.36
C ASN A 129 -7.32 18.11 8.26
N GLU A 130 -8.35 17.28 8.09
CA GLU A 130 -9.40 17.48 7.09
C GLU A 130 -10.55 18.32 7.64
N TYR A 131 -11.42 18.80 6.75
CA TYR A 131 -12.61 19.53 7.17
C TYR A 131 -13.62 18.60 7.87
N PRO A 132 -14.28 19.03 8.98
CA PRO A 132 -15.21 18.18 9.74
C PRO A 132 -16.34 17.58 8.90
N GLN A 133 -16.81 18.31 7.87
CA GLN A 133 -17.81 17.82 6.94
C GLN A 133 -17.29 16.65 6.11
N THR A 134 -16.08 16.75 5.56
CA THR A 134 -15.43 15.68 4.77
C THR A 134 -15.24 14.43 5.61
N VAL A 135 -14.73 14.59 6.83
CA VAL A 135 -14.58 13.50 7.80
C VAL A 135 -15.93 12.83 8.08
N GLY A 136 -16.99 13.63 8.30
CA GLY A 136 -18.34 13.11 8.50
C GLY A 136 -18.85 12.28 7.31
N VAL A 137 -18.58 12.71 6.08
CA VAL A 137 -18.91 11.94 4.87
C VAL A 137 -18.13 10.63 4.81
N VAL A 138 -16.82 10.65 5.08
CA VAL A 138 -15.97 9.45 5.08
C VAL A 138 -16.46 8.45 6.12
N LEU A 139 -16.64 8.88 7.37
CA LEU A 139 -17.08 8.02 8.47
C LEU A 139 -18.48 7.42 8.25
N SER A 140 -19.35 8.11 7.51
CA SER A 140 -20.68 7.58 7.13
C SER A 140 -20.64 6.40 6.16
N LYS A 141 -19.51 6.20 5.47
CA LYS A 141 -19.28 5.09 4.53
C LYS A 141 -18.50 3.93 5.15
N LEU A 142 -17.99 4.08 6.37
CA LEU A 142 -17.28 3.03 7.10
C LEU A 142 -18.24 2.23 7.99
N LYS A 143 -17.78 1.06 8.44
CA LYS A 143 -18.54 0.20 9.37
C LYS A 143 -18.67 0.92 10.72
N PRO A 144 -19.84 0.84 11.39
CA PRO A 144 -20.09 1.59 12.63
C PRO A 144 -19.01 1.42 13.71
N GLY A 145 -18.53 0.19 13.92
CA GLY A 145 -17.48 -0.09 14.91
C GLY A 145 -16.14 0.57 14.57
N HIS A 146 -15.77 0.58 13.28
CA HIS A 146 -14.55 1.22 12.81
C HIS A 146 -14.66 2.75 12.88
N SER A 147 -15.80 3.32 12.48
CA SER A 147 -16.06 4.76 12.62
C SER A 147 -16.00 5.23 14.08
N ALA A 148 -16.55 4.44 15.01
CA ALA A 148 -16.51 4.76 16.44
C ALA A 148 -15.07 4.79 16.98
N ALA A 149 -14.26 3.80 16.61
CA ALA A 149 -12.86 3.75 17.01
C ALA A 149 -12.06 4.91 16.42
N VAL A 150 -12.25 5.26 15.14
CA VAL A 150 -11.61 6.44 14.53
C VAL A 150 -12.03 7.73 15.23
N LEU A 151 -13.32 7.93 15.51
CA LEU A 151 -13.82 9.11 16.25
C LEU A 151 -13.20 9.26 17.64
N SER A 152 -12.96 8.14 18.33
CA SER A 152 -12.35 8.14 19.66
C SER A 152 -10.88 8.56 19.69
N LEU A 153 -10.20 8.46 18.54
CA LEU A 153 -8.78 8.80 18.37
C LEU A 153 -8.58 10.23 17.83
N LEU A 154 -9.65 10.90 17.41
CA LEU A 154 -9.64 12.28 16.96
C LEU A 154 -9.69 13.25 18.16
N PRO A 155 -9.18 14.50 18.04
CA PRO A 155 -9.26 15.50 19.10
C PRO A 155 -10.71 15.77 19.52
N GLU A 156 -10.98 15.83 20.83
CA GLU A 156 -12.34 15.86 21.40
C GLU A 156 -13.25 16.94 20.78
N ASN A 157 -12.75 18.19 20.67
CA ASN A 157 -13.49 19.30 20.06
C ASN A 157 -13.82 19.04 18.57
N PHE A 158 -12.87 18.47 17.84
CA PHE A 158 -13.03 18.14 16.42
C PHE A 158 -14.01 16.98 16.23
N SER A 159 -13.92 15.93 17.04
CA SER A 159 -14.86 14.81 17.03
C SER A 159 -16.29 15.28 17.28
N MET A 160 -16.49 16.21 18.22
CA MET A 160 -17.81 16.79 18.47
C MET A 160 -18.36 17.56 17.27
N GLU A 161 -17.52 18.35 16.58
CA GLU A 161 -17.92 19.01 15.34
C GLU A 161 -18.31 18.01 14.25
N VAL A 162 -17.52 16.95 14.06
CA VAL A 162 -17.81 15.89 13.08
C VAL A 162 -19.15 15.22 13.38
N ILE A 163 -19.42 14.87 14.64
CA ILE A 163 -20.70 14.27 15.06
C ILE A 163 -21.87 15.23 14.74
N MET A 164 -21.73 16.51 15.05
CA MET A 164 -22.75 17.52 14.75
C MET A 164 -23.01 17.67 13.25
N ARG A 165 -21.97 17.54 12.42
CA ARG A 165 -22.11 17.52 10.95
C ARG A 165 -22.83 16.25 10.47
N MET A 166 -22.48 15.08 10.99
CA MET A 166 -23.11 13.82 10.64
C MET A 166 -24.61 13.79 10.99
N LEU A 167 -25.00 14.36 12.14
CA LEU A 167 -26.41 14.44 12.56
C LEU A 167 -27.26 15.33 11.65
N ARG A 168 -26.65 16.35 11.01
CA ARG A 168 -27.33 17.30 10.10
C ARG A 168 -27.09 16.97 8.63
N MET A 169 -26.50 15.81 8.35
CA MET A 169 -26.06 15.47 7.01
C MET A 169 -27.23 15.00 6.15
N GLU A 170 -27.41 15.67 5.01
CA GLU A 170 -28.36 15.27 3.97
C GLU A 170 -27.71 14.30 2.97
N ALA A 171 -28.48 13.85 1.98
CA ALA A 171 -27.98 12.98 0.92
C ALA A 171 -26.81 13.63 0.18
N VAL A 172 -25.62 13.03 0.28
CA VAL A 172 -24.41 13.49 -0.43
C VAL A 172 -24.51 13.11 -1.90
N GLN A 173 -24.30 14.08 -2.79
CA GLN A 173 -24.31 13.86 -4.23
C GLN A 173 -23.21 12.87 -4.65
N LYS A 174 -23.53 12.01 -5.63
CA LYS A 174 -22.62 10.96 -6.10
C LYS A 174 -21.28 11.53 -6.58
N GLU A 175 -21.29 12.64 -7.31
CA GLU A 175 -20.06 13.29 -7.81
C GLU A 175 -19.12 13.73 -6.68
N VAL A 176 -19.66 14.18 -5.55
CA VAL A 176 -18.87 14.56 -4.37
C VAL A 176 -18.25 13.31 -3.73
N LEU A 177 -19.00 12.21 -3.63
CA LEU A 177 -18.47 10.94 -3.13
C LEU A 177 -17.36 10.40 -4.03
N ASP A 178 -17.52 10.46 -5.35
CA ASP A 178 -16.54 9.98 -6.32
C ASP A 178 -15.24 10.81 -6.24
N ASN A 179 -15.37 12.14 -6.06
CA ASN A 179 -14.23 13.02 -5.86
C ASN A 179 -13.48 12.73 -4.55
N ILE A 180 -14.20 12.55 -3.44
CA ILE A 180 -13.60 12.17 -2.15
C ILE A 180 -12.90 10.80 -2.28
N GLU A 181 -13.53 9.83 -2.93
CA GLU A 181 -12.94 8.51 -3.17
C GLU A 181 -11.63 8.61 -3.96
N LYS A 182 -11.62 9.42 -5.03
CA LYS A 182 -10.43 9.65 -5.87
C LYS A 182 -9.28 10.28 -5.08
N THR A 183 -9.58 11.28 -4.24
CA THR A 183 -8.58 11.92 -3.38
C THR A 183 -8.03 10.92 -2.36
N LEU A 184 -8.88 10.17 -1.67
CA LEU A 184 -8.45 9.14 -0.71
C LEU A 184 -7.59 8.07 -1.38
N ARG A 185 -7.92 7.65 -2.60
CA ARG A 185 -7.13 6.68 -3.35
C ARG A 185 -5.74 7.23 -3.70
N THR A 186 -5.68 8.48 -4.14
CA THR A 186 -4.46 9.08 -4.67
C THR A 186 -3.54 9.58 -3.57
N GLU A 187 -4.08 10.17 -2.52
CA GLU A 187 -3.30 10.82 -1.47
C GLU A 187 -3.15 9.94 -0.24
N PHE A 188 -4.22 9.29 0.22
CA PHE A 188 -4.13 8.46 1.42
C PHE A 188 -3.57 7.07 1.10
N MET A 189 -4.16 6.33 0.16
CA MET A 189 -3.73 4.95 -0.11
C MET A 189 -2.38 4.84 -0.80
N SER A 190 -1.99 5.80 -1.65
CA SER A 190 -0.66 5.79 -2.26
C SER A 190 0.44 6.10 -1.24
N ASN A 191 0.14 6.94 -0.24
CA ASN A 191 1.04 7.23 0.87
C ASN A 191 1.04 6.11 1.89
N LEU A 192 -0.11 5.47 2.15
CA LEU A 192 -0.21 4.28 2.97
C LEU A 192 0.55 3.10 2.35
N ALA A 193 0.50 2.91 1.03
CA ALA A 193 1.31 1.90 0.35
C ALA A 193 2.82 2.23 0.41
N ARG A 194 3.19 3.50 0.53
CA ARG A 194 4.57 3.94 0.76
C ARG A 194 5.02 3.81 2.22
N GLY A 195 4.12 4.07 3.18
CA GLY A 195 4.34 4.00 4.63
C GLY A 195 4.08 2.61 5.24
N SER A 196 3.36 1.73 4.54
CA SER A 196 3.21 0.30 4.83
C SER A 196 4.43 -0.51 4.38
N ARG A 197 5.45 0.16 3.84
CA ARG A 197 6.83 -0.24 4.15
C ARG A 197 7.06 0.09 5.64
N GLY A 198 6.36 -0.61 6.53
CA GLY A 198 6.92 -0.88 7.86
C GLY A 198 8.31 -1.43 7.58
N ASP A 199 9.31 -0.90 8.29
CA ASP A 199 10.70 -0.95 7.87
C ASP A 199 11.06 -2.38 7.44
N ASN A 200 11.10 -2.62 6.13
CA ASN A 200 11.35 -3.97 5.60
C ASN A 200 12.73 -4.43 6.08
N HIS A 201 13.60 -3.49 6.47
CA HIS A 201 14.88 -3.79 7.09
C HIS A 201 14.72 -4.26 8.55
N GLU A 202 13.75 -3.76 9.34
CA GLU A 202 13.42 -4.28 10.68
C GLU A 202 12.85 -5.69 10.61
N LEU A 203 11.83 -5.91 9.76
CA LEU A 203 11.25 -7.25 9.59
C LEU A 203 12.31 -8.24 9.11
N MET A 204 13.18 -7.82 8.18
CA MET A 204 14.30 -8.65 7.74
C MET A 204 15.29 -8.85 8.88
N ALA A 205 15.62 -7.84 9.68
CA ALA A 205 16.52 -8.02 10.83
C ALA A 205 15.99 -9.07 11.81
N ASP A 206 14.68 -9.09 12.11
CA ASP A 206 14.08 -10.13 12.95
C ASP A 206 14.09 -11.53 12.30
N ILE A 207 13.86 -11.62 10.99
CA ILE A 207 14.04 -12.87 10.25
C ILE A 207 15.49 -13.35 10.33
N PHE A 208 16.45 -12.46 10.09
CA PHE A 208 17.88 -12.76 10.13
C PHE A 208 18.35 -13.14 11.54
N ASN A 209 17.81 -12.51 12.60
CA ASN A 209 18.08 -12.86 13.99
C ASN A 209 17.56 -14.26 14.36
N SER A 210 16.59 -14.79 13.60
CA SER A 210 16.00 -16.12 13.81
C SER A 210 16.67 -17.23 12.98
N LEU A 211 17.60 -16.88 12.10
CA LEU A 211 18.37 -17.85 11.33
C LEU A 211 19.54 -18.38 12.17
N ASP A 212 19.99 -19.60 11.85
CA ASP A 212 21.27 -20.07 12.33
C ASP A 212 22.41 -19.21 11.75
N ARG A 213 23.54 -19.13 12.46
CA ARG A 213 24.65 -18.25 12.10
C ARG A 213 25.20 -18.53 10.70
N GLN A 214 25.26 -19.79 10.29
CA GLN A 214 25.76 -20.17 8.97
C GLN A 214 24.84 -19.66 7.84
N SER A 215 23.54 -19.83 8.00
CA SER A 215 22.54 -19.31 7.05
C SER A 215 22.53 -17.79 7.03
N GLN A 216 22.58 -17.16 8.21
CA GLN A 216 22.62 -15.71 8.38
C GLN A 216 23.80 -15.10 7.62
N ASP A 217 25.02 -15.59 7.85
CA ASP A 217 26.24 -15.12 7.19
C ASP A 217 26.16 -15.31 5.67
N ARG A 218 25.72 -16.50 5.21
CA ARG A 218 25.58 -16.79 3.78
C ARG A 218 24.62 -15.82 3.08
N PHE A 219 23.46 -15.55 3.69
CA PHE A 219 22.46 -14.65 3.11
C PHE A 219 22.87 -13.19 3.21
N LEU A 220 23.53 -12.77 4.30
CA LEU A 220 24.05 -11.42 4.44
C LEU A 220 25.15 -11.14 3.40
N THR A 221 26.10 -12.05 3.19
CA THR A 221 27.13 -11.88 2.16
C THR A 221 26.52 -11.80 0.76
N ALA A 222 25.57 -12.68 0.43
CA ALA A 222 24.87 -12.63 -0.86
C ALA A 222 24.06 -11.33 -1.03
N LEU A 223 23.52 -10.77 0.07
CA LEU A 223 22.81 -9.51 0.06
C LEU A 223 23.76 -8.32 -0.09
N GLU A 224 24.93 -8.33 0.57
CA GLU A 224 25.97 -7.30 0.43
C GLU A 224 26.46 -7.17 -1.02
N GLU A 225 26.65 -8.30 -1.71
CA GLU A 225 27.06 -8.32 -3.12
C GLU A 225 26.01 -7.70 -4.05
N ARG A 226 24.72 -7.85 -3.75
CA ARG A 226 23.61 -7.36 -4.59
C ARG A 226 23.10 -5.98 -4.20
N ASN A 227 23.09 -5.68 -2.91
CA ASN A 227 22.53 -4.47 -2.33
C ASN A 227 23.15 -4.19 -0.95
N ARG A 228 24.35 -3.58 -0.99
CA ARG A 228 25.13 -3.22 0.18
C ARG A 228 24.40 -2.31 1.17
N ASP A 229 23.69 -1.30 0.69
CA ASP A 229 22.96 -0.34 1.55
C ASP A 229 21.87 -1.04 2.38
N SER A 230 21.13 -1.99 1.78
CA SER A 230 20.13 -2.76 2.53
C SER A 230 20.77 -3.74 3.50
N ALA A 231 21.91 -4.36 3.15
CA ALA A 231 22.63 -5.22 4.07
C ALA A 231 23.17 -4.45 5.29
N GLU A 232 23.73 -3.25 5.08
CA GLU A 232 24.21 -2.39 6.16
C GLU A 232 23.05 -1.95 7.08
N LYS A 233 21.90 -1.58 6.52
CA LYS A 233 20.69 -1.23 7.30
C LYS A 233 20.14 -2.41 8.10
N ILE A 234 20.01 -3.58 7.48
CA ILE A 234 19.57 -4.80 8.19
C ILE A 234 20.54 -5.13 9.31
N LYS A 235 21.86 -5.13 9.05
CA LYS A 235 22.88 -5.36 10.08
C LYS A 235 22.80 -4.37 11.24
N ALA A 236 22.55 -3.10 10.97
CA ALA A 236 22.40 -2.07 12.00
C ALA A 236 21.18 -2.32 12.90
N LEU A 237 20.12 -2.93 12.36
CA LEU A 237 18.88 -3.27 13.06
C LEU A 237 18.91 -4.65 13.73
N MET A 238 19.93 -5.47 13.47
CA MET A 238 20.12 -6.75 14.15
C MET A 238 20.63 -6.50 15.57
N PHE A 239 19.83 -6.86 16.57
CA PHE A 239 20.27 -6.87 17.96
C PHE A 239 20.81 -8.26 18.30
N THR A 240 22.12 -8.38 18.39
CA THR A 240 22.85 -9.64 18.60
C THR A 240 23.30 -9.82 20.05
N PHE A 241 23.83 -10.99 20.38
CA PHE A 241 24.36 -11.26 21.74
C PHE A 241 25.52 -10.33 22.12
N GLU A 242 26.34 -9.92 21.15
CA GLU A 242 27.43 -8.98 21.38
C GLU A 242 26.91 -7.55 21.63
N ASP A 243 25.71 -7.20 21.15
CA ASP A 243 25.10 -5.89 21.42
C ASP A 243 24.64 -5.73 22.87
N LEU A 244 24.60 -6.82 23.65
CA LEU A 244 24.42 -6.75 25.10
C LEU A 244 25.57 -5.99 25.78
N ALA A 245 26.73 -5.83 25.13
CA ALA A 245 27.80 -4.95 25.60
C ALA A 245 27.40 -3.48 25.70
N ARG A 246 26.32 -3.06 25.01
CA ARG A 246 25.79 -1.69 25.05
C ARG A 246 24.88 -1.45 26.25
N LEU A 247 24.52 -2.49 27.00
CA LEU A 247 23.72 -2.35 28.21
C LEU A 247 24.53 -1.67 29.32
N ASP A 248 23.86 -0.80 30.07
CA ASP A 248 24.42 -0.25 31.30
C ASP A 248 24.49 -1.33 32.40
N ASN A 249 25.28 -1.08 33.45
CA ASN A 249 25.46 -2.06 34.53
C ASN A 249 24.12 -2.45 35.19
N ASN A 250 23.16 -1.52 35.30
CA ASN A 250 21.84 -1.82 35.86
C ASN A 250 21.05 -2.75 34.94
N GLY A 251 21.08 -2.50 33.62
CA GLY A 251 20.46 -3.34 32.62
C GLY A 251 21.00 -4.77 32.64
N VAL A 252 22.33 -4.92 32.68
CA VAL A 252 22.98 -6.25 32.81
C VAL A 252 22.54 -6.96 34.10
N GLN A 253 22.47 -6.25 35.22
CA GLN A 253 22.00 -6.83 36.48
C GLN A 253 20.51 -7.23 36.44
N THR A 254 19.67 -6.47 35.74
CA THR A 254 18.25 -6.82 35.52
C THR A 254 18.14 -8.08 34.68
N LEU A 255 18.89 -8.18 33.59
CA LEU A 255 18.94 -9.37 32.74
C LEU A 255 19.41 -10.59 33.54
N LEU A 256 20.50 -10.45 34.31
CA LEU A 256 21.05 -11.51 35.16
C LEU A 256 20.06 -12.07 36.19
N ARG A 257 19.09 -11.29 36.64
CA ARG A 257 18.05 -11.75 37.58
C ARG A 257 16.97 -12.61 36.92
N GLN A 258 16.78 -12.48 35.60
CA GLN A 258 15.70 -13.15 34.88
C GLN A 258 16.18 -14.32 34.02
N VAL A 259 17.43 -14.30 33.58
CA VAL A 259 18.00 -15.40 32.79
C VAL A 259 18.16 -16.67 33.64
N GLU A 260 17.80 -17.82 33.06
CA GLU A 260 18.07 -19.13 33.65
C GLU A 260 19.57 -19.42 33.71
N LYS A 261 20.08 -19.83 34.88
CA LYS A 261 21.53 -20.00 35.11
C LYS A 261 22.18 -21.00 34.16
N ASP A 262 21.52 -22.13 33.89
CA ASP A 262 22.05 -23.17 33.01
C ASP A 262 22.24 -22.66 31.57
N LYS A 263 21.30 -21.82 31.10
CA LYS A 263 21.32 -21.17 29.79
C LYS A 263 22.38 -20.08 29.72
N LEU A 264 22.53 -19.30 30.79
CA LEU A 264 23.61 -18.31 30.88
C LEU A 264 24.99 -18.97 30.85
N ALA A 265 25.19 -20.06 31.60
CA ALA A 265 26.47 -20.78 31.60
C ALA A 265 26.82 -21.28 30.19
N LEU A 266 25.83 -21.85 29.49
CA LEU A 266 25.99 -22.37 28.14
C LEU A 266 26.30 -21.25 27.13
N ALA A 267 25.57 -20.15 27.19
CA ALA A 267 25.80 -18.98 26.32
C ALA A 267 27.17 -18.34 26.54
N LEU A 268 27.59 -18.19 27.81
CA LEU A 268 28.88 -17.60 28.16
C LEU A 268 30.07 -18.46 27.74
N LYS A 269 29.89 -19.78 27.64
CA LYS A 269 30.96 -20.72 27.27
C LYS A 269 31.48 -20.51 25.85
N GLY A 270 30.61 -20.11 24.92
CA GLY A 270 30.98 -19.74 23.56
C GLY A 270 30.98 -18.24 23.28
N SER A 271 31.00 -17.40 24.32
CA SER A 271 31.09 -15.94 24.19
C SER A 271 32.54 -15.44 24.21
N THR A 272 32.74 -14.21 23.77
CA THR A 272 34.04 -13.51 23.81
C THR A 272 34.49 -13.22 25.26
N ASP A 273 35.79 -13.01 25.47
CA ASP A 273 36.33 -12.60 26.79
C ASP A 273 35.64 -11.33 27.31
N GLN A 274 35.41 -10.39 26.41
CA GLN A 274 34.72 -9.13 26.70
C GLN A 274 33.31 -9.36 27.25
N MET A 275 32.52 -10.23 26.62
CA MET A 275 31.17 -10.54 27.11
C MET A 275 31.20 -11.27 28.44
N ARG A 276 32.12 -12.23 28.61
CA ARG A 276 32.29 -12.89 29.90
C ARG A 276 32.59 -11.88 31.01
N ASP A 277 33.53 -10.98 30.78
CA ASP A 277 33.92 -9.96 31.76
C ASP A 277 32.77 -9.01 32.10
N LEU A 278 31.95 -8.61 31.12
CA LEU A 278 30.78 -7.77 31.35
C LEU A 278 29.79 -8.42 32.33
N PHE A 279 29.44 -9.69 32.09
CA PHE A 279 28.52 -10.43 32.94
C PHE A 279 29.13 -10.70 34.32
N PHE A 280 30.39 -11.14 34.40
CA PHE A 280 31.05 -11.41 35.68
C PHE A 280 31.24 -10.16 36.54
N LYS A 281 31.54 -9.01 35.94
CA LYS A 281 31.66 -7.73 36.65
C LYS A 281 30.35 -7.31 37.32
N ASN A 282 29.22 -7.72 36.75
CA ASN A 282 27.88 -7.42 37.27
C ASN A 282 27.32 -8.53 38.19
N MET A 283 28.11 -9.57 38.49
CA MET A 283 27.79 -10.60 39.46
C MET A 283 28.49 -10.33 40.80
N SER A 284 27.92 -10.84 41.90
CA SER A 284 28.66 -10.96 43.16
C SER A 284 29.78 -11.99 43.04
N GLU A 285 30.85 -11.88 43.85
CA GLU A 285 31.95 -12.86 43.85
C GLU A 285 31.48 -14.30 43.99
N ARG A 286 30.48 -14.54 44.84
CA ARG A 286 29.88 -15.87 45.03
C ARG A 286 29.15 -16.35 43.77
N ALA A 287 28.34 -15.48 43.15
CA ALA A 287 27.59 -15.81 41.94
C ALA A 287 28.54 -16.07 40.76
N GLY A 288 29.56 -15.24 40.59
CA GLY A 288 30.59 -15.44 39.56
C GLY A 288 31.37 -16.74 39.77
N LYS A 289 31.71 -17.09 41.02
CA LYS A 289 32.36 -18.37 41.32
C LYS A 289 31.49 -19.57 40.93
N MET A 290 30.22 -19.59 41.36
CA MET A 290 29.28 -20.66 40.99
C MET A 290 29.11 -20.74 39.47
N MET A 291 29.01 -19.60 38.78
CA MET A 291 28.84 -19.60 37.33
C MET A 291 30.05 -20.19 36.58
N ARG A 292 31.27 -19.93 37.05
CA ARG A 292 32.46 -20.59 36.48
C ARG A 292 32.44 -22.10 36.72
N GLU A 293 32.05 -22.55 37.91
CA GLU A 293 31.92 -23.97 38.22
C GLU A 293 30.86 -24.65 37.34
N ASP A 294 29.72 -23.99 37.11
CA ASP A 294 28.64 -24.48 36.22
C ASP A 294 29.12 -24.55 34.75
N MET A 295 29.84 -23.53 34.28
CA MET A 295 30.44 -23.52 32.94
C MET A 295 31.43 -24.67 32.74
N ASP A 296 32.26 -24.97 33.75
CA ASP A 296 33.23 -26.06 33.71
C ASP A 296 32.53 -27.43 33.76
N ALA A 297 31.49 -27.57 34.59
CA ALA A 297 30.72 -28.80 34.77
C ALA A 297 30.00 -29.26 33.49
N GLN A 298 29.59 -28.34 32.62
CA GLN A 298 28.92 -28.67 31.35
C GLN A 298 29.80 -29.43 30.35
N GLY A 299 31.13 -29.44 30.50
CA GLY A 299 32.03 -30.15 29.57
C GLY A 299 31.93 -29.64 28.11
N PRO A 300 32.37 -30.40 27.10
CA PRO A 300 32.24 -29.98 25.70
C PRO A 300 30.78 -29.84 25.27
N VAL A 301 30.41 -28.66 24.76
CA VAL A 301 29.04 -28.33 24.31
C VAL A 301 29.01 -28.13 22.80
N ARG A 302 27.85 -28.34 22.16
CA ARG A 302 27.69 -28.10 20.72
C ARG A 302 27.51 -26.60 20.47
N LEU A 303 28.06 -26.11 19.36
CA LEU A 303 27.90 -24.72 18.95
C LEU A 303 26.42 -24.33 18.78
N SER A 304 25.59 -25.24 18.25
CA SER A 304 24.14 -25.03 18.12
C SER A 304 23.46 -24.70 19.44
N ASP A 305 23.85 -25.37 20.52
CA ASP A 305 23.20 -25.26 21.83
C ASP A 305 23.62 -23.94 22.51
N VAL A 306 24.84 -23.48 22.23
CA VAL A 306 25.35 -22.16 22.62
C VAL A 306 24.57 -21.06 21.90
N GLU A 307 24.42 -21.16 20.57
CA GLU A 307 23.71 -20.17 19.76
C GLU A 307 22.23 -20.06 20.16
N GLU A 308 21.55 -21.18 20.41
CA GLU A 308 20.17 -21.20 20.91
C GLU A 308 20.06 -20.48 22.26
N SER A 309 21.02 -20.71 23.16
CA SER A 309 21.04 -20.06 24.48
C SER A 309 21.34 -18.57 24.37
N GLN A 310 22.24 -18.17 23.49
CA GLN A 310 22.53 -16.76 23.21
C GLN A 310 21.30 -16.04 22.64
N MET A 311 20.60 -16.66 21.68
CA MET A 311 19.38 -16.11 21.09
C MET A 311 18.27 -15.94 22.12
N MET A 312 18.09 -16.91 23.03
CA MET A 312 17.13 -16.77 24.13
C MET A 312 17.44 -15.56 25.01
N ILE A 313 18.71 -15.35 25.38
CA ILE A 313 19.12 -14.23 26.23
C ILE A 313 18.89 -12.89 25.51
N VAL A 314 19.19 -12.82 24.22
CA VAL A 314 18.91 -11.65 23.38
C VAL A 314 17.42 -11.34 23.35
N GLN A 315 16.58 -12.36 23.17
CA GLN A 315 15.13 -12.21 23.15
C GLN A 315 14.60 -11.71 24.48
N LEU A 316 15.08 -12.26 25.60
CA LEU A 316 14.72 -11.78 26.93
C LEU A 316 15.17 -10.33 27.15
N ALA A 317 16.36 -9.95 26.69
CA ALA A 317 16.83 -8.56 26.78
C ALA A 317 15.93 -7.60 25.97
N LYS A 318 15.50 -7.99 24.77
CA LYS A 318 14.51 -7.22 23.98
C LYS A 318 13.18 -7.08 24.70
N GLU A 319 12.66 -8.15 25.30
CA GLU A 319 11.42 -8.12 26.07
C GLU A 319 11.51 -7.19 27.27
N LEU A 320 12.64 -7.19 27.96
CA LEU A 320 12.89 -6.30 29.09
C LEU A 320 13.05 -4.84 28.68
N ALA A 321 13.63 -4.58 27.51
CA ALA A 321 13.69 -3.25 26.94
C ALA A 321 12.31 -2.76 26.52
N ALA A 322 11.49 -3.60 25.90
CA ALA A 322 10.10 -3.27 25.54
C ALA A 322 9.23 -2.97 26.77
N GLN A 323 9.55 -3.56 27.93
CA GLN A 323 8.90 -3.27 29.21
C GLN A 323 9.49 -2.04 29.93
N GLY A 324 10.52 -1.40 29.37
CA GLY A 324 11.22 -0.26 29.98
C GLY A 324 12.08 -0.62 31.20
N GLN A 325 12.37 -1.90 31.43
CA GLN A 325 13.20 -2.36 32.56
C GLN A 325 14.71 -2.30 32.27
N ILE A 326 15.08 -2.29 30.99
CA ILE A 326 16.45 -2.18 30.50
C ILE A 326 16.47 -1.10 29.43
N VAL A 327 17.52 -0.28 29.41
CA VAL A 327 17.75 0.69 28.34
C VAL A 327 18.82 0.12 27.42
N ILE A 328 18.46 -0.11 26.16
CA ILE A 328 19.40 -0.47 25.10
C ILE A 328 19.76 0.83 24.40
N SER A 329 21.02 1.27 24.51
CA SER A 329 21.50 2.42 23.75
C SER A 329 21.51 2.07 22.26
N GLU A 330 20.56 2.61 21.51
CA GLU A 330 20.56 2.56 20.05
C GLU A 330 21.78 3.35 19.56
N GLY A 331 22.67 2.68 18.84
CA GLY A 331 23.86 3.30 18.30
C GLY A 331 23.49 4.28 17.20
N GLY A 332 23.20 5.53 17.56
CA GLY A 332 22.91 6.60 16.60
C GLY A 332 22.02 7.71 17.17
N GLY A 333 22.54 8.54 18.07
CA GLY A 333 21.88 9.77 18.51
C GLY A 333 22.28 10.15 19.93
N GLU A 334 22.97 11.28 20.07
CA GLU A 334 23.23 11.93 21.35
C GLU A 334 21.90 12.31 22.01
N ASP A 335 21.38 11.47 22.91
CA ASP A 335 20.50 11.95 23.98
C ASP A 335 21.27 11.90 25.29
N GLU A 336 22.12 12.91 25.47
CA GLU A 336 22.62 13.29 26.79
C GLU A 336 21.41 13.68 27.66
N MET A 337 21.04 12.82 28.61
CA MET A 337 20.21 13.25 29.74
C MET A 337 21.05 14.14 30.65
N VAL A 338 20.76 15.44 30.63
CA VAL A 338 21.25 16.43 31.59
C VAL A 338 20.40 16.33 32.87
N TYR A 339 21.06 16.18 34.03
CA TYR A 339 20.46 16.29 35.36
C TYR A 339 20.51 17.72 35.89
#